data_AF-X1GMT3-F1
#
_entry.id   AF-X1GMT3-F1
#
_cell.length_a   1.000
_cell.length_b   1.000
_cell.length_c   1.000
_cell.angle_alpha   90.00
_cell.angle_beta   90.00
_cell.angle_gamma   90.00
#
_symmetry.space_group_name_H-M   'P 1'
#
loop_
_entity.id
_entity.type
_entity.pdbx_description
1 polymer ?
#
loop_
_entity_poly.entity_id
_entity_poly.type
_entity_poly.pdbx_seq_one_letter_code
_entity_poly.pdbx_strand_id
1 'polypeptide(L)' 'ATRKAVKEKGCDFGVCFDGDADRLMMVDEKGDTIGCDLMTALMAPYFLEKKPKSVVVYDLRSSRVVAEEIIKYGSIAS' A
#
# COMPACT_ATOMS: atom_id res chain seq x y z
N ALA A 1 -1.52 -9.47 17.30
CA ALA A 1 -0.42 -10.45 17.24
C ALA A 1 0.76 -9.92 16.42
N THR A 2 0.57 -9.58 15.14
CA THR A 2 1.64 -9.16 14.21
C THR A 2 2.50 -8.00 14.74
N ARG A 3 1.88 -6.90 15.21
CA ARG A 3 2.60 -5.74 15.77
C ARG A 3 3.57 -6.09 16.91
N LYS A 4 3.20 -7.06 17.76
CA LYS A 4 4.04 -7.52 18.87
C LYS A 4 5.18 -8.40 18.35
N ALA A 5 4.87 -9.33 17.45
CA ALA A 5 5.85 -10.24 16.86
C ALA A 5 6.95 -9.51 16.10
N VAL A 6 6.63 -8.45 15.35
CA VAL A 6 7.62 -7.66 14.61
C VAL A 6 8.65 -7.05 15.57
N LYS A 7 8.20 -6.43 16.66
CA LYS A 7 9.09 -5.86 17.68
C LYS A 7 9.91 -6.89 18.43
N GLU A 8 9.28 -7.99 18.86
CA GLU A 8 9.95 -9.03 19.66
C GLU A 8 11.01 -9.80 18.87
N LYS A 9 10.80 -9.95 17.56
CA LYS A 9 11.73 -10.68 16.68
C LYS A 9 12.69 -9.79 15.92
N GLY A 10 12.55 -8.46 16.04
CA GLY A 10 13.35 -7.50 15.26
C GLY A 10 13.13 -7.65 13.75
N CYS A 11 11.89 -7.89 13.32
CA CYS A 11 11.57 -7.97 11.89
C CYS A 11 11.55 -6.58 11.25
N ASP A 12 11.86 -6.50 9.95
CA ASP A 12 11.79 -5.25 9.19
C ASP A 12 10.35 -4.78 8.92
N PHE A 13 9.41 -5.71 8.82
CA PHE A 13 7.98 -5.44 8.69
C PHE A 13 7.15 -6.68 9.03
N GLY A 14 5.83 -6.51 9.11
CA GLY A 14 4.87 -7.60 9.26
C GLY A 14 3.63 -7.41 8.40
N VAL A 15 2.98 -8.52 8.06
CA VAL A 15 1.72 -8.55 7.31
C VAL A 15 0.69 -9.34 8.10
N CYS A 16 -0.54 -8.86 8.13
CA CYS A 16 -1.68 -9.56 8.71
C CYS A 16 -2.79 -9.64 7.68
N PHE A 17 -3.26 -10.86 7.38
CA PHE A 17 -4.43 -11.08 6.54
C PHE A 17 -5.71 -11.13 7.37
N ASP A 18 -6.85 -10.92 6.75
CA ASP A 18 -8.15 -11.22 7.33
C ASP A 18 -8.54 -12.71 7.12
N GLY A 19 -9.80 -13.06 7.41
CA GLY A 19 -10.21 -14.46 7.56
C GLY A 19 -10.15 -15.30 6.28
N ASP A 20 -10.42 -14.69 5.14
CA ASP A 20 -10.36 -15.28 3.80
C ASP A 20 -9.18 -14.76 2.96
N ALA A 21 -8.35 -13.90 3.55
CA ALA A 21 -7.11 -13.36 2.99
C ALA A 21 -7.28 -12.53 1.71
N ASP A 22 -8.44 -11.90 1.53
CA ASP A 22 -8.66 -10.92 0.46
C ASP A 22 -8.14 -9.52 0.84
N ARG A 23 -7.95 -9.27 2.13
CA ARG A 23 -7.40 -8.02 2.67
C ARG A 23 -6.18 -8.30 3.52
N LEU A 24 -5.30 -7.30 3.55
CA LEU A 24 -4.14 -7.30 4.42
C LEU A 24 -3.92 -5.94 5.09
N MET A 25 -3.21 -5.97 6.21
CA MET A 25 -2.65 -4.81 6.88
C MET A 25 -1.15 -4.99 7.02
N MET A 26 -0.38 -3.97 6.68
CA MET A 26 1.06 -3.95 6.91
C MET A 26 1.42 -3.19 8.19
N VAL A 27 2.52 -3.62 8.79
CA VAL A 27 3.07 -3.04 10.01
C VAL A 27 4.58 -2.85 9.80
N ASP A 28 5.10 -1.68 10.16
CA ASP A 28 6.53 -1.38 10.10
C ASP A 28 7.33 -2.04 11.25
N GLU A 29 8.65 -1.84 11.27
CA GLU A 29 9.57 -2.39 12.27
C GLU A 29 9.29 -1.91 13.70
N LYS A 30 8.66 -0.72 13.83
CA LYS A 30 8.26 -0.13 15.12
C LYS A 30 6.94 -0.69 15.62
N GLY A 31 6.28 -1.51 14.81
CA GLY A 31 4.97 -2.03 15.11
C GLY A 31 3.85 -1.05 14.80
N ASP A 32 4.07 -0.02 13.99
CA ASP A 32 3.05 0.94 13.57
C ASP A 32 2.39 0.51 12.25
N THR A 33 1.11 0.81 12.12
CA THR A 33 0.31 0.38 10.97
C THR A 33 0.62 1.26 9.76
N ILE A 34 0.91 0.63 8.62
CA ILE A 34 1.08 1.30 7.34
C ILE A 34 -0.29 1.37 6.65
N GLY A 35 -0.73 2.59 6.31
CA GLY A 35 -2.00 2.81 5.62
C GLY A 35 -2.02 2.16 4.23
N CYS A 36 -3.16 1.58 3.84
CA CYS A 36 -3.34 0.97 2.53
C CYS A 36 -3.12 1.97 1.38
N ASP A 37 -3.48 3.24 1.56
CA ASP A 37 -3.26 4.29 0.57
C ASP A 37 -1.77 4.50 0.27
N LEU A 38 -0.92 4.44 1.29
CA LEU A 38 0.54 4.50 1.11
C LEU A 38 1.04 3.28 0.35
N MET A 39 0.43 2.12 0.57
CA MET A 39 0.75 0.91 -0.18
C MET A 39 0.41 1.06 -1.66
N THR A 40 -0.80 1.55 -1.96
CA THR A 40 -1.25 1.78 -3.34
C THR A 40 -0.35 2.80 -4.04
N ALA A 41 -0.02 3.90 -3.36
CA ALA A 41 0.88 4.92 -3.89
C ALA A 41 2.31 4.37 -4.15
N LEU A 42 2.80 3.50 -3.26
CA LEU A 42 4.10 2.84 -3.41
C LEU A 42 4.10 1.84 -4.58
N MET A 43 3.00 1.11 -4.78
CA MET A 43 2.87 0.09 -5.82
C MET A 43 2.60 0.66 -7.21
N ALA A 44 1.88 1.78 -7.32
CA ALA A 44 1.47 2.37 -8.60
C ALA A 44 2.66 2.58 -9.57
N PRO A 45 3.80 3.19 -9.17
CA PRO A 45 4.98 3.33 -10.03
C PRO A 45 5.43 2.02 -10.69
N TYR A 46 5.53 0.95 -9.90
CA TYR A 46 6.02 -0.34 -10.35
C TYR A 46 5.16 -0.93 -11.48
N PHE A 47 3.84 -0.78 -11.39
CA PHE A 47 2.92 -1.26 -12.42
C PHE A 47 2.86 -0.32 -13.63
N LEU A 48 2.92 0.98 -13.41
CA LEU A 48 2.87 2.00 -14.46
C LEU A 48 4.14 2.03 -15.31
N GLU A 49 5.32 1.70 -14.75
CA GLU A 49 6.54 1.49 -15.54
C GLU A 49 6.39 0.34 -16.55
N LYS A 50 5.71 -0.74 -16.15
CA LYS A 50 5.48 -1.90 -17.03
C LYS A 50 4.35 -1.68 -18.03
N LYS A 51 3.32 -0.93 -17.64
CA LYS A 51 2.16 -0.59 -18.47
C LYS A 51 1.84 0.91 -18.36
N PRO A 52 2.61 1.76 -19.06
CA PRO A 52 2.41 3.20 -19.02
C PRO A 52 1.01 3.62 -19.45
N LYS A 53 0.51 4.73 -18.90
CA LYS A 53 -0.81 5.32 -19.23
C LYS A 53 -2.01 4.43 -18.90
N SER A 54 -1.83 3.41 -18.05
CA SER A 54 -2.95 2.58 -17.57
C SER A 54 -3.83 3.38 -16.60
N VAL A 55 -5.11 3.02 -16.52
CA VAL A 55 -6.01 3.56 -15.49
C VAL A 55 -5.77 2.81 -14.18
N VAL A 56 -5.66 3.55 -13.08
CA VAL A 56 -5.59 2.99 -11.73
C VAL A 56 -6.86 3.36 -10.98
N VAL A 57 -7.60 2.34 -10.55
CA VAL A 57 -8.86 2.49 -9.80
C VAL A 57 -8.57 2.50 -8.30
N TYR A 58 -9.10 3.48 -7.57
CA TYR A 58 -8.95 3.58 -6.12
C TYR A 58 -10.20 4.18 -5.46
N ASP A 59 -10.33 4.04 -4.13
CA ASP A 59 -11.51 4.52 -3.40
C ASP A 59 -11.43 6.04 -3.16
N LEU A 60 -12.57 6.75 -3.20
CA LEU A 60 -12.65 8.18 -2.92
C LEU A 60 -12.20 8.57 -1.50
N ARG A 61 -12.20 7.61 -0.57
CA ARG A 61 -11.74 7.78 0.81
C ARG A 61 -10.22 7.71 0.94
N SER A 62 -9.51 7.27 -0.11
CA SER A 62 -8.06 7.22 -0.08
C SER A 62 -7.44 8.61 0.01
N SER A 63 -6.28 8.67 0.65
CA SER A 63 -5.43 9.85 0.69
C SER A 63 -5.09 10.37 -0.72
N ARG A 64 -4.95 11.69 -0.82
CA ARG A 64 -4.57 12.41 -2.05
C ARG A 64 -3.26 11.91 -2.66
N VAL A 65 -2.37 11.37 -1.84
CA VAL A 65 -1.06 10.83 -2.27
C VAL A 65 -1.20 9.75 -3.34
N VAL A 66 -2.29 8.97 -3.33
CA VAL A 66 -2.54 7.93 -4.34
C VAL A 66 -2.72 8.57 -5.71
N ALA A 67 -3.63 9.54 -5.81
CA ALA A 67 -3.89 10.26 -7.04
C ALA A 67 -2.66 11.02 -7.54
N GLU A 68 -1.96 11.69 -6.62
CA GLU A 68 -0.77 12.49 -6.93
C GLU A 68 0.36 11.63 -7.49
N GLU A 69 0.62 10.45 -6.92
CA GLU A 69 1.60 9.51 -7.49
C GLU A 69 1.13 8.91 -8.82
N ILE A 70 -0.13 8.53 -9.00
CA ILE A 70 -0.62 8.03 -10.30
C ILE A 70 -0.43 9.07 -11.42
N ILE A 71 -0.79 10.34 -11.15
CA ILE A 71 -0.71 11.44 -12.12
C ILE A 71 0.74 11.75 -12.48
N LYS A 72 1.66 11.69 -11.51
CA LYS A 72 3.10 11.91 -11.72
C LYS A 72 3.70 10.94 -12.74
N TYR A 73 3.15 9.74 -12.87
CA TYR A 73 3.55 8.74 -13.87
C TYR A 73 2.72 8.82 -15.17
N GLY A 74 2.08 9.97 -15.43
CA GLY A 74 1.36 10.26 -16.68
C GLY A 74 0.12 9.39 -16.89
N SER A 75 -0.48 8.90 -15.81
CA SER A 75 -1.60 7.96 -15.81
C SER A 75 -2.87 8.58 -15.23
N ILE A 76 -4.01 7.93 -15.47
CA ILE A 76 -5.32 8.43 -15.05
C ILE A 76 -5.68 7.77 -13.71
N ALA A 77 -5.92 8.60 -12.70
CA ALA A 77 -6.46 8.21 -11.41
C ALA A 77 -8.00 8.28 -11.48
N SER A 78 -8.70 7.17 -11.22
CA SER A 78 -10.17 7.08 -11.33
C SER A 78 -10.83 6.32 -10.19
#